data_AF-A0A838JHY4-F1
#
_entry.id   AF-A0A838JHY4-F1
#
_cell.length_a   1.000
_cell.length_b   1.000
_cell.length_c   1.000
_cell.angle_alpha   90.00
_cell.angle_beta   90.00
_cell.angle_gamma   90.00
#
_symmetry.space_group_name_H-M   'P 1'
#
loop_
_entity.id
_entity.type
_entity.pdbx_description
1 polymer ?
#
loop_
_entity_poly.entity_id
_entity_poly.type
_entity_poly.pdbx_seq_one_letter_code
_entity_poly.pdbx_strand_id
1 'polypeptide(L)' 'IMLGCMIESSLAITAAAHLTPLVDYADLDGNLLIENDPYEGVKVENGKLILPDETGLGVRKR' A
#
# COMPACT_ATOMS: atom_id res chain seq x y z
N ILE A 1 3.20 -1.66 17.85
CA ILE A 1 3.52 -2.56 16.71
C ILE A 1 3.79 -1.69 15.49
N MET A 2 4.80 -2.07 14.69
CA MET A 2 5.13 -1.42 13.41
C MET A 2 4.93 -2.44 12.28
N LEU A 3 4.41 -1.98 11.13
CA LEU A 3 4.29 -2.77 9.91
C LEU A 3 5.20 -2.18 8.83
N GLY A 4 6.03 -3.00 8.20
CA GLY A 4 6.95 -2.58 7.14
C GLY A 4 6.77 -3.38 5.85
N CYS A 5 7.50 -3.01 4.80
CA CYS A 5 7.56 -3.74 3.53
C CYS A 5 9.00 -3.94 3.02
N MET A 6 9.17 -4.80 2.02
CA MET A 6 10.33 -4.75 1.12
C MET A 6 10.06 -3.76 -0.03
N ILE A 7 10.95 -3.69 -1.02
CA ILE A 7 10.62 -3.08 -2.32
C ILE A 7 9.62 -4.01 -3.02
N GLU A 8 8.35 -3.60 -3.00
CA GLU A 8 7.22 -4.41 -3.46
C GLU A 8 6.26 -3.58 -4.32
N SER A 9 5.51 -4.23 -5.20
CA SER A 9 4.45 -3.57 -6.00
C SER A 9 3.27 -3.12 -5.14
N SER A 10 2.43 -2.23 -5.68
CA SER A 10 1.20 -1.76 -5.04
C SER A 10 0.27 -2.90 -4.60
N LEU A 11 0.35 -4.10 -5.18
CA LEU A 11 -0.44 -5.24 -4.73
C LEU A 11 -0.17 -5.60 -3.25
N ALA A 12 1.10 -5.82 -2.89
CA ALA A 12 1.48 -6.22 -1.54
C ALA A 12 1.41 -5.04 -0.56
N ILE A 13 1.82 -3.84 -1.00
CA ILE A 13 1.70 -2.61 -0.20
C ILE A 13 0.24 -2.34 0.16
N THR A 14 -0.70 -2.49 -0.78
CA THR A 14 -2.14 -2.32 -0.49
C THR A 14 -2.65 -3.39 0.46
N ALA A 15 -2.21 -4.64 0.30
CA ALA A 15 -2.56 -5.72 1.22
C ALA A 15 -2.14 -5.40 2.66
N ALA A 16 -0.91 -4.92 2.85
CA ALA A 16 -0.42 -4.49 4.15
C ALA A 16 -1.16 -3.23 4.67
N ALA A 17 -1.49 -2.29 3.78
CA ALA A 17 -2.17 -1.05 4.14
C ALA A 17 -3.52 -1.27 4.83
N HIS A 18 -4.24 -2.36 4.51
CA HIS A 18 -5.50 -2.74 5.19
C HIS A 18 -5.33 -3.01 6.69
N LEU A 19 -4.12 -3.38 7.12
CA LEU A 19 -3.81 -3.65 8.52
C LEU A 19 -3.33 -2.39 9.28
N THR A 20 -3.13 -1.27 8.58
CA THR A 20 -2.60 -0.03 9.19
C THR A 20 -3.42 0.56 10.34
N PRO A 21 -4.76 0.38 10.42
CA PRO A 21 -5.52 0.84 11.60
C PRO A 21 -5.18 0.07 12.89
N LEU A 22 -4.46 -1.04 12.81
CA LEU A 22 -4.12 -1.91 13.95
C LEU A 22 -2.67 -1.74 14.44
N VAL A 23 -1.90 -0.81 13.86
CA VAL A 23 -0.49 -0.60 14.19
C VAL A 23 -0.21 0.86 14.55
N ASP A 24 0.87 1.10 15.29
CA ASP A 24 1.28 2.44 15.71
C ASP A 24 2.05 3.17 14.60
N TYR A 25 2.78 2.41 13.77
CA TYR A 25 3.63 2.92 12.70
C TYR A 25 3.54 2.04 11.47
N ALA A 26 3.62 2.65 10.29
CA ALA A 26 3.65 1.96 9.01
C ALA A 26 4.77 2.53 8.13
N ASP A 27 5.63 1.64 7.64
CA ASP A 27 6.67 1.92 6.65
C ASP A 27 6.31 1.14 5.36
N LEU A 28 5.39 1.72 4.60
CA LEU A 28 4.73 1.07 3.46
C LEU A 28 4.86 1.95 2.20
N ASP A 29 6.09 2.20 1.78
CA ASP A 29 6.43 3.08 0.66
C ASP A 29 7.18 2.36 -0.49
N GLY A 30 7.36 1.03 -0.40
CA GLY A 30 8.15 0.26 -1.35
C GLY A 30 7.70 0.38 -2.81
N ASN A 31 6.40 0.56 -3.05
CA ASN A 31 5.85 0.77 -4.39
C ASN A 31 6.20 2.14 -4.99
N LEU A 32 6.55 3.12 -4.15
CA LEU A 32 7.03 4.44 -4.60
C LEU A 32 8.50 4.40 -5.05
N LEU A 33 9.22 3.35 -4.68
CA LEU A 33 10.65 3.18 -4.99
C LEU A 33 10.91 2.45 -6.31
N ILE A 34 9.85 2.08 -7.05
CA ILE A 34 9.93 1.39 -8.34
C ILE A 34 9.18 2.11 -9.44
N GLU A 35 9.69 2.04 -10.67
CA GLU A 35 9.04 2.64 -11.85
C GLU A 35 8.14 1.66 -12.61
N ASN A 36 8.28 0.36 -12.35
CA ASN A 36 7.63 -0.72 -13.10
C ASN A 36 6.47 -1.38 -12.32
N ASP A 37 5.75 -0.62 -11.50
CA ASP A 37 4.60 -1.14 -10.76
C ASP A 37 3.43 -1.46 -11.70
N PRO A 38 3.04 -2.75 -11.86
CA PRO A 38 1.98 -3.16 -12.77
C PRO A 38 0.58 -3.03 -12.16
N TYR A 39 0.46 -2.50 -10.94
CA TYR A 39 -0.80 -2.37 -10.23
C TYR A 39 -1.09 -0.93 -9.80
N GLU A 40 -2.37 -0.64 -9.63
CA GLU A 40 -2.88 0.53 -8.92
C GLU A 40 -3.59 0.06 -7.67
N GLY A 41 -3.24 0.65 -6.52
CA GLY A 41 -3.84 0.33 -5.24
C GLY A 41 -3.78 1.51 -4.30
N VAL A 42 -3.29 1.29 -3.08
CA VAL A 42 -3.14 2.32 -2.04
C VAL A 42 -2.35 3.52 -2.57
N LYS A 43 -2.84 4.72 -2.25
CA LYS A 43 -2.18 5.99 -2.58
C LYS A 43 -1.63 6.64 -1.33
N VAL A 44 -0.61 7.49 -1.51
CA VAL A 44 -0.12 8.35 -0.42
C VAL A 44 -0.61 9.77 -0.65
N GLU A 45 -1.47 10.27 0.24
CA GLU A 45 -1.97 11.64 0.20
C GLU A 45 -1.69 12.32 1.54
N ASN A 46 -0.98 13.47 1.51
CA ASN A 46 -0.60 14.23 2.70
C ASN A 46 0.07 13.36 3.80
N GLY A 47 0.92 12.41 3.39
CA GLY A 47 1.62 11.49 4.28
C GLY A 47 0.75 10.38 4.88
N LYS A 48 -0.47 10.16 4.37
CA LYS A 48 -1.36 9.07 4.77
C LYS A 48 -1.60 8.09 3.64
N LEU A 49 -1.71 6.81 3.99
CA LEU A 49 -2.15 5.76 3.10
C LEU A 49 -3.66 5.84 2.92
N ILE A 50 -4.11 5.99 1.68
CA ILE A 50 -5.51 6.05 1.28
C ILE A 50 -5.86 4.73 0.61
N LEU A 51 -6.67 3.93 1.30
CA LEU A 51 -7.15 2.65 0.80
C LEU A 51 -8.13 2.85 -0.38
N PRO A 52 -8.09 1.98 -1.40
CA PRO A 52 -9.07 1.96 -2.46
C PRO A 52 -10.44 1.46 -1.96
N ASP A 53 -11.52 1.94 -2.58
CA ASP A 53 -12.90 1.61 -2.20
C ASP A 53 -13.44 0.32 -2.86
N GLU A 54 -12.68 -0.30 -3.76
CA GLU A 54 -13.08 -1.54 -4.44
C GLU A 54 -12.99 -2.77 -3.53
N THR A 55 -13.68 -3.86 -3.88
CA THR A 55 -13.77 -5.06 -3.04
C THR A 55 -12.44 -5.81 -2.92
N GLY A 56 -12.32 -6.62 -1.85
CA GLY A 56 -11.09 -7.35 -1.56
C GLY A 56 -9.98 -6.38 -1.13
N LEU A 57 -8.84 -6.43 -1.82
CA LEU A 57 -7.76 -5.46 -1.59
C LEU A 57 -8.02 -4.12 -2.29
N GLY A 58 -8.95 -4.06 -3.24
CA GLY A 58 -9.22 -2.90 -4.10
C GLY A 58 -8.09 -2.55 -5.07
N VAL A 59 -7.22 -3.52 -5.39
CA VAL A 59 -6.09 -3.37 -6.32
C VAL A 59 -6.55 -3.68 -7.75
N ARG A 60 -6.14 -2.86 -8.72
CA ARG A 60 -6.38 -3.06 -10.16
C ARG A 60 -5.07 -3.26 -10.90
N LYS A 61 -5.10 -4.04 -11.97
CA LYS A 61 -3.97 -4.15 -12.90
C LYS A 61 -3.96 -2.94 -13.85
N ARG A 62 -2.78 -2.37 -14.10
CA ARG A 62 -2.56 -1.35 -15.14
C ARG A 62 -2.58 -1.94 -16.55
#